data_AF-A0A223FDA0-F1
#
_entry.id   AF-A0A223FDA0-F1
#
_cell.length_a   1.000
_cell.length_b   1.000
_cell.length_c   1.000
_cell.angle_alpha   90.00
_cell.angle_beta   90.00
_cell.angle_gamma   90.00
#
_symmetry.space_group_name_H-M   'P 1'
#
loop_
_entity.id
_entity.type
_entity.pdbx_description
1 polymer ?
#
loop_
_entity_poly.entity_id
_entity_poly.type
_entity_poly.pdbx_seq_one_letter_code
_entity_poly.pdbx_strand_id
1 'polypeptide(L)' 'MSREERKNMIEFITKLRGFNQEQLVYMTDAEIEHIYNQTYYHYEEIAE' A
#
# COMPACT_ATOMS: atom_id res chain seq x y z
N MET A 1 -9.86 2.45 -9.04
CA MET A 1 -9.91 1.97 -7.64
C MET A 1 -11.04 2.69 -6.91
N SER A 2 -11.81 2.00 -6.08
CA SER A 2 -12.82 2.61 -5.20
C SER A 2 -12.17 3.28 -3.99
N ARG A 3 -12.89 4.18 -3.32
CA ARG A 3 -12.39 4.84 -2.10
C ARG A 3 -12.06 3.85 -0.99
N GLU A 4 -12.85 2.79 -0.87
CA GLU A 4 -12.67 1.74 0.14
C GLU A 4 -11.45 0.88 -0.19
N GLU A 5 -11.29 0.45 -1.44
CA GLU A 5 -10.09 -0.26 -1.89
C GLU A 5 -8.83 0.57 -1.63
N ARG A 6 -8.85 1.86 -1.98
CA ARG A 6 -7.73 2.77 -1.74
C ARG A 6 -7.37 2.88 -0.26
N LYS A 7 -8.39 3.00 0.61
CA LYS A 7 -8.19 3.05 2.06
C LYS A 7 -7.53 1.76 2.56
N ASN A 8 -8.02 0.61 2.11
CA ASN A 8 -7.48 -0.69 2.52
C ASN A 8 -6.01 -0.86 2.09
N MET A 9 -5.67 -0.47 0.86
CA MET A 9 -4.29 -0.51 0.37
C MET A 9 -3.37 0.40 1.18
N ILE A 10 -3.78 1.64 1.47
CA ILE A 10 -2.99 2.59 2.27
C ILE A 10 -2.77 2.07 3.69
N GLU A 11 -3.79 1.50 4.33
CA GLU A 11 -3.66 0.91 5.67
C GLU A 11 -2.67 -0.27 5.68
N PHE A 12 -2.72 -1.13 4.66
CA PHE A 12 -1.79 -2.26 4.52
C PHE A 12 -0.33 -1.79 4.35
N ILE A 13 -0.10 -0.87 3.41
CA ILE A 13 1.22 -0.29 3.15
C ILE A 13 1.80 0.35 4.42
N THR A 14 0.98 1.13 5.14
CA THR A 14 1.37 1.83 6.37
C THR A 14 1.82 0.84 7.46
N LYS A 15 1.09 -0.27 7.63
CA LYS A 15 1.41 -1.30 8.63
C LYS A 15 2.71 -2.04 8.35
N LEU A 16 3.04 -2.30 7.08
CA LEU A 16 4.18 -3.14 6.72
C LEU A 16 5.47 -2.36 6.40
N ARG A 17 5.36 -1.19 5.77
CA ARG A 17 6.51 -0.41 5.31
C ARG A 17 6.89 0.72 6.27
N GLY A 18 6.06 1.03 7.26
CA GLY A 18 6.26 2.16 8.16
C GLY A 18 6.14 3.52 7.48
N PHE A 19 5.50 3.59 6.30
CA PHE A 19 5.20 4.85 5.63
C PHE A 19 4.26 5.70 6.48
N ASN A 20 4.45 7.01 6.49
CA ASN A 20 3.47 7.92 7.06
C ASN A 20 2.31 8.07 6.06
N GLN A 21 1.07 7.94 6.54
CA GLN A 21 -0.14 8.00 5.73
C GLN A 21 -0.22 9.30 4.92
N GLU A 22 0.29 10.41 5.45
CA GLU A 22 0.35 11.70 4.78
C GLU A 22 1.13 11.66 3.46
N GLN A 23 2.15 10.79 3.35
CA GLN A 23 2.95 10.64 2.12
C GLN A 23 2.15 9.93 1.01
N LEU A 24 1.19 9.08 1.39
CA LEU A 24 0.38 8.29 0.46
C LEU A 24 -0.87 9.05 -0.01
N VAL A 25 -1.33 10.04 0.75
CA VAL A 25 -2.53 10.83 0.41
C VAL A 25 -2.36 11.62 -0.89
N TYR A 26 -1.15 12.07 -1.21
CA TYR A 26 -0.87 12.87 -2.41
C TYR A 26 -0.58 12.04 -3.67
N MET A 27 -0.50 10.71 -3.56
CA MET A 27 -0.19 9.84 -4.68
C MET A 27 -1.43 9.51 -5.50
N THR A 28 -1.28 9.22 -6.78
CA THR A 28 -2.36 8.72 -7.64
C THR A 28 -2.77 7.29 -7.27
N ASP A 29 -3.91 6.84 -7.78
CA ASP A 29 -4.36 5.46 -7.61
C ASP A 29 -3.32 4.45 -8.14
N ALA A 30 -2.71 4.73 -9.29
CA ALA A 30 -1.72 3.86 -9.91
C ALA A 30 -0.44 3.74 -9.08
N GLU A 31 0.01 4.83 -8.46
CA GLU A 31 1.17 4.80 -7.57
C GLU A 31 0.90 4.00 -6.29
N ILE A 32 -0.30 4.14 -5.70
CA ILE A 32 -0.70 3.35 -4.54
C ILE A 32 -0.76 1.86 -4.88
N GLU A 33 -1.35 1.51 -6.01
CA GLU A 33 -1.44 0.12 -6.48
C GLU A 33 -0.05 -0.48 -6.73
N HIS A 34 0.87 0.29 -7.33
CA HIS A 34 2.24 -0.15 -7.54
C HIS A 34 2.97 -0.47 -6.22
N ILE A 35 2.88 0.44 -5.24
CA ILE A 35 3.50 0.25 -3.91
C ILE A 35 2.85 -0.92 -3.16
N TYR A 36 1.52 -1.05 -3.25
CA TYR A 36 0.78 -2.15 -2.67
C TYR A 36 1.31 -3.49 -3.22
N ASN A 37 1.39 -3.65 -4.54
CA ASN A 37 1.86 -4.87 -5.18
C ASN A 37 3.29 -5.23 -4.78
N GLN A 38 4.19 -4.26 -4.74
CA GLN A 38 5.57 -4.48 -4.26
C GLN A 38 5.63 -4.87 -2.78
N THR A 39 4.75 -4.29 -1.95
CA THR A 39 4.68 -4.60 -0.51
C THR A 39 4.08 -5.98 -0.28
N TYR A 40 3.06 -6.34 -1.04
CA TYR A 40 2.41 -7.64 -0.98
C TYR A 40 3.36 -8.77 -1.39
N TYR A 41 4.06 -8.62 -2.52
CA TYR A 41 5.06 -9.59 -2.98
C TYR A 41 6.16 -9.83 -1.94
N HIS A 42 6.71 -8.75 -1.37
CA HIS A 42 7.73 -8.87 -0.34
C HIS A 42 7.21 -9.52 0.96
N TYR A 43 5.94 -9.28 1.30
CA TYR A 43 5.30 -9.91 2.46
C TYR A 43 5.10 -11.41 2.25
N GLU A 44 4.68 -11.84 1.05
CA GLU A 44 4.57 -13.26 0.70
C GLU A 44 5.94 -13.96 0.74
N GLU A 45 7.00 -13.34 0.22
CA GLU A 45 8.36 -13.90 0.27
C GLU A 45 8.89 -14.11 1.70
N ILE A 46 8.47 -13.30 2.67
CA ILE A 46 8.88 -13.44 4.08
C ILE A 46 8.00 -14.47 4.83
N ALA A 47 6.77 -14.66 4.37
CA ALA A 47 5.79 -15.53 5.03
C ALA A 47 5.96 -17.02 4.65
N GLU A 48 6.64 -17.33 3.54
CA GLU A 48 7.10 -18.68 3.16
C GLU A 48 8.42 -19.07 3.84
#